data_AF-A0AAC8QHY2-F1
#
_entry.id   AF-A0AAC8QHY2-F1
#
_cell.length_a   1.000
_cell.length_b   1.000
_cell.length_c   1.000
_cell.angle_alpha   90.00
_cell.angle_beta   90.00
_cell.angle_gamma   90.00
#
_symmetry.space_group_name_H-M   'P 1'
#
loop_
_entity.id
_entity.type
_entity.pdbx_description
1 polymer ?
#
loop_
_entity_poly.entity_id
_entity_poly.type
_entity_poly.pdbx_seq_one_letter_code
_entity_poly.pdbx_strand_id
1 'polypeptide(L)'
;MKIRGETSLQDAITILEVYREVGNQQRFFLVTDLSEATSVDLKARDHVSWNFHTEWFHGAIYIGAGLMQRAVATSMSFFHSLTGQATRPQHFVSTENDARALIAEERSLLDR
;
A
#
# COMPACT_ATOMS: atom_id res chain seq x y z
N MET A 1 3.17 8.20 -0.78
CA MET A 1 4.64 8.19 -0.65
C MET A 1 5.29 7.86 -1.98
N LYS A 2 6.55 8.23 -2.18
CA LYS A 2 7.36 7.81 -3.34
C LYS A 2 8.52 6.97 -2.84
N ILE A 3 8.72 5.79 -3.41
CA ILE A 3 9.85 4.92 -3.08
C ILE A 3 10.91 5.07 -4.17
N ARG A 4 12.15 5.35 -3.74
CA ARG A 4 13.30 5.50 -4.63
C ARG A 4 14.38 4.53 -4.22
N GLY A 5 14.77 3.66 -5.15
CA GLY A 5 15.78 2.65 -4.90
C GLY A 5 15.30 1.59 -3.90
N GLU A 6 16.22 1.18 -3.04
CA GLU A 6 16.00 0.14 -2.05
C GLU A 6 15.27 0.67 -0.83
N THR A 7 14.31 -0.10 -0.31
CA THR A 7 13.66 0.17 0.97
C THR A 7 14.35 -0.60 2.08
N SER A 8 14.94 0.12 3.04
CA SER A 8 15.61 -0.46 4.20
C SER A 8 14.65 -0.79 5.35
N LEU A 9 15.14 -1.50 6.37
CA LEU A 9 14.37 -1.73 7.60
C LEU A 9 13.99 -0.41 8.30
N GLN A 10 14.89 0.57 8.32
CA GLN A 10 14.60 1.84 8.97
C GLN A 10 13.48 2.59 8.26
N ASP A 11 13.46 2.56 6.92
CA ASP A 11 12.38 3.15 6.13
C ASP A 11 11.02 2.49 6.45
N ALA A 12 11.02 1.15 6.57
CA ALA A 12 9.84 0.38 6.94
C ALA A 12 9.33 0.70 8.35
N ILE A 13 10.22 0.85 9.32
CA ILE A 13 9.86 1.24 10.70
C ILE A 13 9.23 2.64 10.67
N THR A 14 9.94 3.61 10.10
CA THR A 14 9.51 5.01 10.08
C THR A 14 8.17 5.19 9.35
N ILE A 15 7.96 4.51 8.23
CA ILE A 15 6.69 4.65 7.51
C ILE A 15 5.51 3.99 8.25
N LEU A 16 5.73 2.87 8.94
CA LEU A 16 4.70 2.22 9.74
C LEU A 16 4.28 3.05 10.95
N GLU A 17 5.21 3.81 11.55
CA GLU A 17 4.89 4.78 12.59
C GLU A 17 3.93 5.86 12.08
N VAL A 18 4.22 6.40 10.88
CA VAL A 18 3.34 7.39 10.22
C VAL A 18 1.96 6.77 9.91
N TYR A 19 1.92 5.54 9.37
CA TYR A 19 0.66 4.87 9.09
C TYR A 19 -0.17 4.63 10.34
N ARG A 20 0.47 4.24 11.45
CA ARG A 20 -0.19 4.06 12.74
C ARG A 20 -0.75 5.38 13.25
N GLU A 21 0.04 6.45 13.24
CA GLU A 21 -0.39 7.76 13.73
C GLU A 21 -1.61 8.27 12.95
N VAL A 22 -1.55 8.26 11.62
CA VAL A 22 -2.64 8.73 10.76
C VAL A 22 -3.83 7.78 10.85
N GLY A 23 -3.59 6.47 10.75
CA GLY A 23 -4.62 5.42 10.75
C GLY A 23 -5.42 5.32 12.04
N ASN A 24 -4.83 5.72 13.17
CA ASN A 24 -5.53 5.82 14.45
C ASN A 24 -6.47 7.02 14.53
N GLN A 25 -6.24 8.06 13.73
CA GLN A 25 -7.12 9.24 13.67
C GLN A 25 -8.23 9.04 12.64
N GLN A 26 -7.88 8.54 11.46
CA GLN A 26 -8.81 8.29 10.37
C GLN A 26 -8.23 7.30 9.37
N ARG A 27 -9.10 6.56 8.69
CA ARG A 27 -8.70 5.74 7.55
C ARG A 27 -8.26 6.63 6.38
N PHE A 28 -7.28 6.17 5.62
CA PHE A 28 -6.77 6.90 4.46
C PHE A 28 -6.50 6.00 3.26
N PHE A 29 -6.40 6.60 2.08
CA PHE A 29 -5.92 5.89 0.89
C PHE A 29 -4.39 5.95 0.86
N LEU A 30 -3.75 4.79 0.78
CA LEU A 30 -2.30 4.74 0.59
C LEU A 30 -1.97 4.83 -0.90
N VAL A 31 -1.36 5.94 -1.31
CA VAL A 31 -0.81 6.06 -2.67
C VAL A 31 0.69 5.87 -2.62
N THR A 32 1.21 4.91 -3.37
CA THR A 32 2.64 4.58 -3.43
C THR A 32 3.14 4.63 -4.85
N ASP A 33 4.07 5.53 -5.13
CA ASP A 33 4.80 5.56 -6.39
C ASP A 33 5.98 4.59 -6.32
N LEU A 34 5.95 3.57 -7.19
CA LEU A 34 6.93 2.49 -7.29
C LEU A 34 7.80 2.60 -8.54
N SER A 35 7.67 3.69 -9.31
CA SER A 35 8.35 3.86 -10.61
C SER A 35 9.88 3.81 -10.48
N GLU A 36 10.41 4.23 -9.33
CA GLU A 36 11.85 4.24 -9.03
C GLU A 36 12.24 3.17 -7.98
N ALA A 37 11.32 2.30 -7.57
CA ALA A 37 11.58 1.30 -6.54
C ALA A 37 12.33 0.09 -7.11
N THR A 38 13.39 -0.35 -6.44
CA THR A 38 14.25 -1.46 -6.92
C THR A 38 14.09 -2.72 -6.09
N SER A 39 14.36 -2.65 -4.79
CA SER A 39 14.33 -3.78 -3.86
C SER A 39 13.75 -3.37 -2.51
N VAL A 40 13.42 -4.37 -1.70
CA VAL A 40 13.02 -4.17 -0.31
C VAL A 40 13.81 -5.20 0.49
N ASP A 41 14.54 -4.73 1.50
CA ASP A 41 15.30 -5.58 2.42
C ASP A 41 14.36 -6.65 3.01
N LEU A 42 14.85 -7.88 3.16
CA LEU A 42 14.08 -8.97 3.74
C LEU A 42 13.54 -8.62 5.14
N LYS A 43 14.37 -8.01 6.00
CA LYS A 43 13.94 -7.57 7.34
C LYS A 43 12.88 -6.48 7.25
N ALA A 44 12.97 -5.60 6.26
CA ALA A 44 11.93 -4.59 6.02
C ALA A 44 10.60 -5.24 5.62
N ARG A 45 10.64 -6.25 4.73
CA ARG A 45 9.45 -7.03 4.34
C ARG A 45 8.81 -7.74 5.53
N ASP A 46 9.63 -8.41 6.35
CA ASP A 46 9.16 -9.08 7.56
C ASP A 46 8.53 -8.07 8.51
N HIS A 47 9.22 -6.96 8.78
CA HIS A 47 8.72 -5.92 9.68
C HIS A 47 7.36 -5.37 9.23
N VAL A 48 7.20 -5.06 7.93
CA VAL A 48 5.90 -4.65 7.37
C VAL A 48 4.86 -5.76 7.56
N SER A 49 5.18 -7.00 7.22
CA SER A 49 4.22 -8.11 7.29
C SER A 49 3.66 -8.34 8.70
N TRP A 50 4.48 -8.15 9.74
CA TRP A 50 4.07 -8.32 11.14
C TRP A 50 3.36 -7.11 11.75
N ASN A 51 3.61 -5.91 11.24
CA ASN A 51 3.15 -4.66 11.87
C ASN A 51 2.18 -3.85 10.99
N PHE A 52 1.84 -4.35 9.80
CA PHE A 52 0.89 -3.71 8.90
C PHE A 52 -0.54 -4.07 9.25
N HIS A 53 -1.37 -3.05 9.38
CA HIS A 53 -2.75 -3.14 9.85
C HIS A 53 -3.69 -2.64 8.75
N THR A 54 -4.44 -3.55 8.11
CA THR A 54 -5.28 -3.22 6.95
C THR A 54 -6.46 -2.31 7.32
N GLU A 55 -6.80 -2.21 8.60
CA GLU A 55 -7.84 -1.34 9.14
C GLU A 55 -7.50 0.16 9.08
N TRP A 56 -6.21 0.52 8.93
CA TRP A 56 -5.76 1.91 8.77
C TRP A 56 -6.10 2.48 7.39
N PHE A 57 -6.42 1.62 6.42
CA PHE A 57 -6.54 2.01 5.03
C PHE A 57 -7.94 1.78 4.48
N HIS A 58 -8.40 2.68 3.60
CA HIS A 58 -9.54 2.42 2.72
C HIS A 58 -9.15 1.51 1.57
N GLY A 59 -7.93 1.69 1.04
CA GLY A 59 -7.37 0.95 -0.08
C GLY A 59 -5.94 1.40 -0.36
N ALA A 60 -5.25 0.64 -1.22
CA ALA A 60 -3.90 0.95 -1.69
C ALA A 60 -3.88 1.18 -3.20
N ILE A 61 -3.15 2.19 -3.64
CA ILE A 61 -3.00 2.56 -5.05
C ILE A 61 -1.50 2.64 -5.35
N TYR A 62 -1.07 1.86 -6.33
CA TYR A 62 0.33 1.79 -6.74
C TYR A 62 0.50 2.43 -8.12
N ILE A 63 1.37 3.43 -8.19
CA ILE A 63 1.72 4.12 -9.44
C ILE A 63 3.00 3.48 -10.00
N GLY A 64 3.01 3.16 -11.30
CA GLY A 64 4.22 2.72 -12.00
C GLY A 64 4.71 1.32 -11.61
N ALA A 65 3.87 0.51 -10.96
CA ALA A 65 4.26 -0.84 -10.53
C ALA A 65 4.52 -1.77 -11.72
N GLY A 66 5.73 -2.35 -11.77
CA GLY A 66 6.11 -3.35 -12.76
C GLY A 66 5.41 -4.71 -12.55
N LEU A 67 5.49 -5.61 -13.54
CA LEU A 67 4.79 -6.90 -13.51
C LEU A 67 5.05 -7.72 -12.24
N MET A 68 6.32 -7.80 -11.80
CA MET A 68 6.68 -8.54 -10.59
C MET A 68 6.11 -7.92 -9.32
N GLN A 69 6.13 -6.60 -9.20
CA GLN A 69 5.55 -5.89 -8.06
C GLN A 69 4.03 -6.12 -7.97
N ARG A 70 3.35 -6.06 -9.13
CA ARG A 70 1.91 -6.35 -9.23
C ARG A 70 1.60 -7.78 -8.82
N ALA A 71 2.36 -8.75 -9.35
CA ALA A 71 2.20 -10.16 -9.00
C ALA A 71 2.34 -10.39 -7.49
N VAL A 72 3.40 -9.85 -6.86
CA VAL A 72 3.61 -9.97 -5.42
C VAL A 72 2.45 -9.38 -4.61
N ALA A 73 2.06 -8.14 -4.93
CA ALA A 73 0.99 -7.45 -4.22
C ALA A 73 -0.36 -8.17 -4.35
N THR A 74 -0.69 -8.68 -5.54
CA THR A 74 -1.88 -9.49 -5.78
C THR A 74 -1.82 -10.84 -5.04
N SER A 75 -0.68 -11.53 -5.05
CA SER A 75 -0.51 -12.80 -4.31
C SER A 75 -0.68 -12.61 -2.80
N MET A 76 -0.18 -11.52 -2.23
CA MET A 76 -0.39 -11.20 -0.81
C MET A 76 -1.88 -10.96 -0.50
N SER A 77 -2.58 -10.17 -1.32
CA SER A 77 -4.03 -9.99 -1.17
C SER A 77 -4.80 -11.31 -1.22
N PHE A 78 -4.43 -12.18 -2.17
CA PHE A 78 -5.05 -13.49 -2.29
C PHE A 78 -4.78 -14.36 -1.05
N PHE A 79 -3.55 -14.39 -0.56
CA PHE A 79 -3.20 -15.12 0.66
C PHE A 79 -3.98 -14.62 1.88
N HIS A 80 -4.06 -13.29 2.08
CA HIS A 80 -4.86 -12.71 3.15
C HIS A 80 -6.34 -13.09 3.05
N SER A 81 -6.91 -13.15 1.84
CA SER A 81 -8.29 -13.59 1.65
C SER A 81 -8.51 -15.05 2.05
N LEU A 82 -7.52 -15.92 1.84
CA LEU A 82 -7.58 -17.33 2.21
C LEU A 82 -7.45 -17.55 3.72
N THR A 83 -6.67 -16.69 4.40
CA THR A 83 -6.46 -16.78 5.86
C THR A 83 -7.53 -16.05 6.67
N GLY A 84 -8.57 -15.51 6.02
CA GLY A 84 -9.65 -14.77 6.67
C GLY A 84 -9.23 -13.39 7.17
N GLN A 85 -8.05 -12.90 6.76
CA GLN A 85 -7.62 -11.54 7.07
C GLN A 85 -8.38 -10.53 6.21
N ALA A 86 -8.69 -9.38 6.81
CA ALA A 86 -9.38 -8.31 6.11
C ALA A 86 -8.52 -7.81 4.95
N THR A 87 -9.03 -7.95 3.72
CA THR A 87 -8.40 -7.39 2.53
C THR A 87 -8.99 -6.02 2.22
N ARG A 88 -8.16 -5.16 1.63
CA ARG A 88 -8.59 -3.86 1.10
C ARG A 88 -8.33 -3.82 -0.40
N PRO A 89 -9.11 -3.04 -1.16
CA PRO A 89 -8.88 -2.85 -2.58
C PRO A 89 -7.44 -2.43 -2.85
N GLN A 90 -6.85 -3.05 -3.88
CA GLN A 90 -5.55 -2.67 -4.41
C GLN A 90 -5.71 -2.31 -5.88
N HIS A 91 -5.18 -1.15 -6.25
CA HIS A 91 -5.26 -0.66 -7.63
C HIS A 91 -3.87 -0.35 -8.16
N PHE A 92 -3.69 -0.54 -9.46
CA PHE A 92 -2.45 -0.24 -10.16
C PHE A 92 -2.76 0.75 -11.27
N VAL A 93 -2.07 1.89 -11.24
CA VAL A 93 -2.27 2.98 -12.19
C VAL A 93 -0.93 3.44 -12.77
N SER A 94 -0.99 4.19 -13.86
CA SER A 94 0.24 4.64 -14.54
C SER A 94 0.71 6.00 -14.06
N THR A 95 -0.22 6.88 -13.64
CA THR A 95 0.10 8.26 -13.27
C THR A 95 -0.52 8.69 -11.94
N GLU A 96 -0.01 9.78 -11.38
CA GLU A 96 -0.58 10.42 -10.19
C GLU A 96 -2.00 10.97 -10.46
N ASN A 97 -2.25 11.45 -11.68
CA ASN A 97 -3.58 11.94 -12.07
C ASN A 97 -4.61 10.81 -12.05
N ASP A 98 -4.25 9.62 -12.56
CA ASP A 98 -5.12 8.44 -12.52
C ASP A 98 -5.41 8.03 -11.07
N ALA A 99 -4.40 8.07 -10.19
CA ALA A 99 -4.57 7.79 -8.76
C ALA A 99 -5.57 8.77 -8.11
N ARG A 100 -5.47 10.07 -8.44
CA ARG A 100 -6.38 11.10 -7.91
C ARG A 100 -7.81 10.91 -8.40
N ALA A 101 -8.00 10.60 -9.69
CA ALA A 101 -9.31 10.33 -10.26
C ALA A 101 -9.96 9.11 -9.58
N LEU A 102 -9.20 8.03 -9.41
CA LEU A 102 -9.68 6.82 -8.73
C LEU A 102 -10.05 7.07 -7.27
N ILE A 103 -9.27 7.84 -6.51
CA ILE A 103 -9.61 8.19 -5.12
C ILE A 103 -10.93 8.97 -5.06
N ALA A 104 -11.18 9.88 -5.99
CA ALA A 104 -12.42 10.64 -6.02
C ALA A 104 -13.63 9.73 -6.25
N GLU A 105 -13.51 8.75 -7.15
CA GLU A 105 -14.53 7.72 -7.39
C GLU A 105 -14.76 6.86 -6.14
N GLU A 106 -13.71 6.29 -5.56
CA GLU A 106 -13.80 5.44 -4.36
C GLU A 106 -14.42 6.18 -3.17
N ARG A 107 -14.07 7.46 -2.96
CA ARG A 107 -14.67 8.28 -1.90
C ARG A 107 -16.17 8.45 -2.09
N SER A 108 -16.64 8.64 -3.32
CA SER A 108 -18.07 8.76 -3.61
C SER A 108 -18.87 7.50 -3.26
N LEU A 109 -18.22 6.34 -3.19
CA LEU A 109 -18.80 5.07 -2.79
C LEU A 109 -18.79 4.86 -1.26
N LEU A 110 -17.85 5.50 -0.55
CA LEU A 110 -17.75 5.44 0.92
C LEU A 110 -18.77 6.36 1.62
N ASP A 111 -19.18 7.45 0.98
CA ASP A 111 -20.18 8.40 1.50
C ASP A 111 -21.64 7.90 1.31
N ARG A 112 -21.84 6.71 0.75
CA ARG A 112 -23.16 6.06 0.54
C ARG A 112 -23.43 5.00 1.58
#